data_AF-A0AAV9JZ89-F1
#
_entry.id   AF-A0AAV9JZ89-F1
#
_cell.length_a   1.000
_cell.length_b   1.000
_cell.length_c   1.000
_cell.angle_alpha   90.00
_cell.angle_beta   90.00
_cell.angle_gamma   90.00
#
_symmetry.space_group_name_H-M   'P 1'
#
loop_
_entity.id
_entity.type
_entity.pdbx_description
1 polymer ?
#
loop_
_entity_poly.entity_id
_entity_poly.type
_entity_poly.pdbx_seq_one_letter_code
_entity_poly.pdbx_strand_id
1 'polypeptide(L)'
;MYNGIGLQTPRGSGTNGHIQTNKFFVKSKTNKVLVDGGKGYESGQGTAGVSRKANKDILEHDRKRQIQLKLLVLEEKLADQGYTDAEISEKLEEARRNLEATSEEFGGPTYEKVSETQTHQIAALKEKQMENLKAALKIGAEHETQKKQHDALAHFEEGEVNDLAKEKDEGKRHNKKEKRRGRAILLTLTAVKAMPKSLRRSIRRLMLVLILILLVVISQESCLPRTRRLEGGITVAILPLILILTLIQSLIM
;
A
#
# COMPACT_ATOMS: atom_id res chain seq x y z
N MET A 1 49.04 3.86 14.76
CA MET A 1 47.94 2.96 14.37
C MET A 1 46.63 3.74 14.41
N TYR A 2 45.76 3.58 13.42
CA TYR A 2 44.46 4.25 13.38
C TYR A 2 43.36 3.21 13.60
N ASN A 3 42.48 3.43 14.57
CA ASN A 3 41.43 2.48 14.97
C ASN A 3 41.92 1.05 15.27
N GLY A 4 43.15 0.90 15.78
CA GLY A 4 43.75 -0.41 16.09
C GLY A 4 44.10 -1.27 14.86
N ILE A 5 44.00 -0.72 13.64
CA ILE A 5 44.25 -1.44 12.39
C ILE A 5 45.55 -0.93 11.75
N GLY A 6 46.35 -1.86 11.21
CA GLY A 6 47.57 -1.57 10.45
C GLY A 6 48.88 -1.68 11.24
N LEU A 7 49.97 -1.20 10.63
CA LEU A 7 51.31 -1.24 11.22
C LEU A 7 51.53 -0.07 12.19
N GLN A 8 52.31 -0.33 13.26
CA GLN A 8 52.75 0.73 14.18
C GLN A 8 53.73 1.69 13.50
N THR A 9 54.69 1.13 12.75
CA THR A 9 55.61 1.87 11.88
C THR A 9 55.84 1.08 10.59
N PRO A 10 55.91 1.72 9.41
CA PRO A 10 56.21 1.03 8.15
C PRO A 10 57.69 0.60 8.03
N ARG A 11 58.58 1.23 8.82
CA ARG A 11 60.00 0.89 8.86
C ARG A 11 60.21 -0.53 9.39
N GLY A 12 60.99 -1.33 8.66
CA GLY A 12 61.22 -2.75 8.99
C GLY A 12 60.17 -3.73 8.47
N SER A 13 59.02 -3.25 7.96
CA SER A 13 58.01 -4.11 7.34
C SER A 13 58.30 -4.46 5.88
N GLY A 14 59.21 -3.75 5.21
CA GLY A 14 59.46 -3.93 3.78
C GLY A 14 58.31 -3.48 2.87
N THR A 15 57.35 -2.70 3.38
CA THR A 15 56.21 -2.17 2.62
C THR A 15 56.03 -0.66 2.88
N ASN A 16 55.24 0.02 2.03
CA ASN A 16 54.95 1.44 2.17
C ASN A 16 54.00 1.78 3.34
N GLY A 17 53.45 0.77 4.04
CA GLY A 17 52.49 0.97 5.13
C GLY A 17 51.10 1.44 4.71
N HIS A 18 50.74 1.31 3.43
CA HIS A 18 49.42 1.67 2.93
C HIS A 18 48.38 0.60 3.32
N ILE A 19 47.29 1.02 3.95
CA ILE A 19 46.24 0.14 4.48
C ILE A 19 44.94 0.42 3.73
N GLN A 20 44.35 -0.60 3.12
CA GLN A 20 43.06 -0.51 2.44
C GLN A 20 41.96 -1.19 3.24
N THR A 21 40.74 -0.68 3.12
CA THR A 21 39.57 -1.36 3.68
C THR A 21 39.17 -2.55 2.80
N ASN A 22 38.83 -3.67 3.42
CA ASN A 22 38.32 -4.82 2.69
C ASN A 22 36.86 -4.57 2.28
N LYS A 23 36.62 -4.38 0.97
CA LYS A 23 35.28 -4.16 0.39
C LYS A 23 34.41 -5.42 0.37
N PHE A 24 35.01 -6.61 0.45
CA PHE A 24 34.30 -7.89 0.42
C PHE A 24 34.05 -8.45 1.83
N PHE A 25 34.44 -7.72 2.88
CA PHE A 25 34.19 -8.15 4.25
C PHE A 25 32.70 -8.08 4.57
N VAL A 26 32.02 -9.22 4.51
CA VAL A 26 30.65 -9.36 4.99
C VAL A 26 30.69 -9.42 6.52
N LYS A 27 30.23 -8.34 7.17
CA LYS A 27 30.07 -8.35 8.62
C LYS A 27 29.11 -9.48 9.00
N SER A 28 29.57 -10.43 9.81
CA SER A 28 28.68 -11.44 10.40
C SER A 28 27.55 -10.70 11.10
N LYS A 29 26.30 -11.05 10.79
CA LYS A 29 25.15 -10.56 11.57
C LYS A 29 25.33 -11.11 12.97
N THR A 30 25.81 -10.28 13.89
CA THR A 30 25.72 -10.61 15.31
C THR A 30 24.24 -10.76 15.60
N ASN A 31 23.82 -11.94 16.06
CA ASN A 31 22.51 -12.17 16.68
C ASN A 31 22.42 -11.42 18.03
N LYS A 32 22.89 -10.17 18.07
CA LYS A 32 22.59 -9.27 19.16
C LYS A 32 21.20 -8.76 18.85
N VAL A 33 20.21 -9.30 19.55
CA VAL A 33 18.95 -8.62 19.78
C VAL A 33 19.35 -7.23 20.25
N LEU A 34 19.24 -6.21 19.39
CA LEU A 34 19.29 -4.84 19.84
C LEU A 34 18.07 -4.69 20.74
N VAL A 35 18.29 -4.84 22.04
CA VAL A 35 17.44 -4.25 23.07
C VAL A 35 17.71 -2.75 22.97
N ASP A 36 17.23 -2.13 21.89
CA ASP A 36 17.24 -0.68 21.77
C ASP A 36 16.24 -0.17 22.81
N GLY A 37 16.72 0.70 23.68
CA GLY A 37 16.06 1.06 24.92
C GLY A 37 14.63 1.57 24.71
N GLY A 38 13.69 1.00 25.47
CA GLY A 38 12.38 1.63 25.73
C GLY A 38 11.22 1.21 24.83
N LYS A 39 11.43 0.41 23.77
CA LYS A 39 10.30 -0.27 23.12
C LYS A 39 10.07 -1.60 23.84
N GLY A 40 8.89 -1.73 24.45
CA GLY A 40 8.45 -2.96 25.11
C GLY A 40 8.64 -4.17 24.21
N TYR A 41 8.79 -5.35 24.83
CA TYR A 41 8.95 -6.62 24.14
C TYR A 41 7.83 -6.80 23.10
N GLU A 42 8.10 -6.53 21.83
CA GLU A 42 7.13 -6.78 20.78
C GLU A 42 6.96 -8.30 20.63
N SER A 43 5.71 -8.71 20.35
CA SER A 43 5.33 -10.10 20.12
C SER A 43 6.13 -10.68 18.94
N GLY A 44 7.30 -11.27 19.23
CA GLY A 44 8.25 -11.76 18.23
C GLY A 44 9.72 -11.55 18.58
N GLN A 45 10.04 -10.78 19.62
CA GLN A 45 11.44 -10.52 19.99
C GLN A 45 12.17 -11.77 20.54
N GLY A 46 11.43 -12.81 20.93
CA GLY A 46 11.95 -14.14 21.30
C GLY A 46 11.99 -15.17 20.15
N THR A 47 11.44 -14.85 18.97
CA THR A 47 11.46 -15.75 17.80
C THR A 47 12.63 -15.48 16.87
N ALA A 48 13.70 -14.84 17.37
CA ALA A 48 14.90 -14.48 16.60
C ALA A 48 15.59 -15.68 15.92
N GLY A 49 15.31 -16.93 16.34
CA GLY A 49 15.76 -18.16 15.67
C GLY A 49 14.75 -18.81 14.71
N VAL A 50 13.51 -18.32 14.66
CA VAL A 50 12.39 -18.77 13.81
C VAL A 50 11.91 -17.61 12.91
N SER A 51 12.83 -16.72 12.53
CA SER A 51 12.50 -15.50 11.75
C SER A 51 11.87 -15.80 10.39
N ARG A 52 11.97 -17.02 9.88
CA ARG A 52 11.37 -17.42 8.60
C ARG A 52 10.34 -18.51 8.85
N LYS A 53 9.07 -18.16 8.61
CA LYS A 53 7.98 -19.15 8.50
C LYS A 53 8.32 -20.14 7.40
N ALA A 54 7.91 -21.39 7.58
CA ALA A 54 8.04 -22.38 6.50
C ALA A 54 7.14 -21.97 5.32
N ASN A 55 7.67 -22.10 4.10
CA ASN A 55 6.85 -21.90 2.91
C ASN A 55 6.13 -23.21 2.60
N LYS A 56 4.79 -23.17 2.52
CA LYS A 56 3.95 -24.35 2.26
C LYS A 56 4.26 -24.98 0.91
N ASP A 57 4.48 -24.17 -0.12
CA ASP A 57 4.78 -24.64 -1.47
C ASP A 57 6.05 -25.51 -1.48
N ILE A 58 7.09 -25.09 -0.75
CA ILE A 58 8.36 -25.82 -0.68
C ILE A 58 8.17 -27.15 0.05
N LEU A 59 7.38 -27.17 1.14
CA LEU A 59 7.07 -28.40 1.86
C LEU A 59 6.28 -29.39 0.99
N GLU A 60 5.31 -28.91 0.22
CA GLU A 60 4.53 -29.73 -0.72
C GLU A 60 5.39 -30.27 -1.86
N HIS A 61 6.31 -29.46 -2.38
CA HIS A 61 7.27 -29.89 -3.39
C HIS A 61 8.21 -30.98 -2.86
N ASP A 62 8.75 -30.81 -1.65
CA ASP A 62 9.59 -31.81 -1.00
C ASP A 62 8.82 -33.12 -0.78
N ARG A 63 7.55 -33.03 -0.37
CA ARG A 63 6.66 -34.19 -0.20
C ARG A 63 6.46 -34.94 -1.52
N LYS A 64 6.10 -34.24 -2.60
CA LYS A 64 5.95 -34.85 -3.93
C LYS A 64 7.26 -35.48 -4.41
N ARG A 65 8.39 -34.80 -4.20
CA ARG A 65 9.72 -35.31 -4.55
C ARG A 65 10.03 -36.61 -3.79
N GLN A 66 9.73 -36.70 -2.50
CA GLN A 66 9.95 -37.91 -1.72
C GLN A 66 9.11 -39.10 -2.23
N ILE A 67 7.86 -38.86 -2.63
CA ILE A 67 7.01 -39.90 -3.22
C ILE A 67 7.63 -40.40 -4.53
N GLN A 68 8.02 -39.49 -5.43
CA GLN A 68 8.64 -39.85 -6.70
C GLN A 68 9.95 -40.62 -6.53
N LEU A 69 10.79 -40.23 -5.57
CA LEU A 69 12.02 -40.96 -5.25
C LEU A 69 11.73 -42.39 -4.78
N LYS A 70 10.71 -42.59 -3.93
CA LYS A 70 10.33 -43.92 -3.46
C LYS A 70 9.81 -44.79 -4.60
N LEU A 71 9.04 -44.21 -5.54
CA LEU A 71 8.56 -44.90 -6.73
C LEU A 71 9.71 -45.32 -7.64
N LEU A 72 10.66 -44.42 -7.90
CA LEU A 72 11.85 -44.72 -8.72
C LEU A 72 12.68 -45.86 -8.10
N VAL A 73 12.90 -45.82 -6.79
CA VAL A 73 13.61 -46.90 -6.09
C VAL A 73 12.84 -48.22 -6.15
N LEU A 74 11.51 -48.19 -6.17
CA LEU A 74 10.68 -49.38 -6.30
C LEU A 74 10.72 -49.95 -7.72
N GLU A 75 10.68 -49.07 -8.74
CA GLU A 75 10.84 -49.42 -10.15
C GLU A 75 12.16 -50.15 -10.39
N GLU A 76 13.28 -49.57 -9.93
CA GLU A 76 14.63 -50.17 -10.06
C GLU A 76 14.69 -51.56 -9.39
N LYS A 77 14.12 -51.70 -8.19
CA LYS A 77 14.07 -52.99 -7.49
C LYS A 77 13.24 -54.05 -8.21
N LEU A 78 12.12 -53.67 -8.83
CA LEU A 78 11.29 -54.61 -9.58
C LEU A 78 11.94 -54.98 -10.91
N ALA A 79 12.64 -54.04 -11.55
CA ALA A 79 13.42 -54.31 -12.74
C ALA A 79 14.57 -55.29 -12.44
N ASP A 80 15.31 -55.10 -11.33
CA ASP A 80 16.37 -56.01 -10.88
C ASP A 80 15.84 -57.42 -10.56
N GLN A 81 14.58 -57.53 -10.13
CA GLN A 81 13.90 -58.80 -9.87
C GLN A 81 13.38 -59.49 -11.14
N GLY A 82 13.45 -58.83 -12.30
CA GLY A 82 13.04 -59.38 -13.59
C GLY A 82 11.53 -59.38 -13.84
N TYR A 83 10.77 -58.49 -13.19
CA TYR A 83 9.35 -58.30 -13.50
C TYR A 83 9.16 -57.69 -14.90
N THR A 84 7.99 -57.94 -15.50
CA THR A 84 7.64 -57.33 -16.79
C THR A 84 7.18 -55.88 -16.61
N ASP A 85 7.44 -55.02 -17.61
CA ASP A 85 7.09 -53.58 -17.55
C ASP A 85 5.60 -53.33 -17.22
N ALA A 86 4.71 -54.22 -17.65
CA ALA A 86 3.29 -54.14 -17.35
C ALA A 86 3.01 -54.34 -15.85
N GLU A 87 3.58 -55.38 -15.24
CA GLU A 87 3.42 -55.66 -13.80
C GLU A 87 4.10 -54.59 -12.93
N ILE A 88 5.21 -54.02 -13.41
CA ILE A 88 5.90 -52.91 -12.75
C ILE A 88 4.98 -51.68 -12.71
N SER A 89 4.31 -51.35 -13.81
CA SER A 89 3.42 -50.18 -13.89
C SER A 89 2.23 -50.29 -12.92
N GLU A 90 1.62 -51.47 -12.82
CA GLU A 90 0.49 -51.72 -11.90
C GLU A 90 0.93 -51.56 -10.44
N LYS A 91 2.06 -52.18 -10.06
CA LYS A 91 2.63 -52.06 -8.71
C LYS A 91 3.05 -50.63 -8.37
N LEU A 92 3.55 -49.87 -9.34
CA LEU A 92 3.89 -48.46 -9.14
C LEU A 92 2.66 -47.58 -8.93
N GLU A 93 1.56 -47.83 -9.63
CA GLU A 93 0.29 -47.11 -9.40
C GLU A 93 -0.27 -47.39 -8.01
N GLU A 94 -0.28 -48.65 -7.58
CA GLU A 94 -0.69 -49.04 -6.23
C GLU A 94 0.19 -48.38 -5.17
N ALA A 95 1.52 -48.48 -5.34
CA ALA A 95 2.48 -47.85 -4.44
C ALA A 95 2.31 -46.33 -4.39
N ARG A 96 2.01 -45.69 -5.53
CA ARG A 96 1.76 -44.25 -5.59
C ARG A 96 0.54 -43.87 -4.77
N ARG A 97 -0.59 -44.55 -4.97
CA ARG A 97 -1.83 -44.30 -4.20
C ARG A 97 -1.61 -44.49 -2.70
N ASN A 98 -0.90 -45.56 -2.32
CA ASN A 98 -0.59 -45.84 -0.92
C ASN A 98 0.34 -44.79 -0.29
N LEU A 99 1.36 -44.32 -1.02
CA LEU A 99 2.29 -43.30 -0.54
C LEU A 99 1.65 -41.91 -0.46
N GLU A 100 0.78 -41.57 -1.41
CA GLU A 100 0.01 -40.32 -1.37
C GLU A 100 -0.94 -40.32 -0.16
N ALA A 101 -1.70 -41.41 0.06
CA ALA A 101 -2.61 -41.57 1.20
C ALA A 101 -1.88 -41.53 2.55
N THR A 102 -0.83 -42.34 2.71
CA THR A 102 -0.02 -42.35 3.94
C THR A 102 0.56 -40.97 4.24
N SER A 103 0.96 -40.23 3.20
CA SER A 103 1.55 -38.92 3.40
C SER A 103 0.54 -37.81 3.71
N GLU A 104 -0.75 -37.98 3.42
CA GLU A 104 -1.82 -37.08 3.87
C GLU A 104 -2.17 -37.35 5.34
N GLU A 105 -2.23 -38.64 5.72
CA GLU A 105 -2.63 -39.08 7.06
C GLU A 105 -1.55 -38.76 8.10
N PHE A 106 -0.27 -39.00 7.77
CA PHE A 106 0.87 -38.57 8.55
C PHE A 106 1.24 -37.13 8.14
N GLY A 107 0.54 -36.15 8.71
CA GLY A 107 0.66 -34.71 8.45
C GLY A 107 2.05 -34.09 8.70
N GLY A 108 3.01 -34.42 7.84
CA GLY A 108 4.36 -33.87 7.80
C GLY A 108 5.46 -34.93 7.86
N PRO A 109 6.70 -34.55 7.51
CA PRO A 109 7.82 -35.47 7.45
C PRO A 109 8.01 -36.19 8.79
N THR A 110 8.08 -37.51 8.73
CA THR A 110 8.44 -38.35 9.87
C THR A 110 9.73 -37.81 10.49
N TYR A 111 9.78 -37.75 11.82
CA TYR A 111 10.84 -37.19 12.68
C TYR A 111 12.24 -37.82 12.49
N GLU A 112 12.40 -38.71 11.52
CA GLU A 112 13.62 -39.43 11.24
C GLU A 112 14.56 -38.58 10.37
N LYS A 113 15.25 -37.64 11.04
CA LYS A 113 16.42 -36.90 10.52
C LYS A 113 16.15 -36.02 9.29
N VAL A 114 15.54 -34.86 9.53
CA VAL A 114 15.63 -33.74 8.58
C VAL A 114 17.10 -33.32 8.46
N SER A 115 17.60 -33.29 7.23
CA SER A 115 18.97 -32.85 6.95
C SER A 115 19.16 -31.38 7.31
N GLU A 116 20.36 -30.99 7.76
CA GLU A 116 20.67 -29.60 8.13
C GLU A 116 20.44 -28.59 6.99
N THR A 117 20.46 -29.07 5.75
CA THR A 117 20.23 -28.26 4.54
C THR A 117 18.75 -27.93 4.31
N GLN A 118 17.80 -28.69 4.87
CA GLN A 118 16.36 -28.52 4.68
C GLN A 118 15.78 -27.45 5.61
N THR A 119 16.13 -26.20 5.33
CA THR A 119 15.79 -25.03 6.15
C THR A 119 14.28 -24.89 6.42
N HIS A 120 13.42 -25.16 5.42
CA HIS A 120 11.97 -25.01 5.56
C HIS A 120 11.33 -26.12 6.41
N GLN A 121 11.84 -27.35 6.34
CA GLN A 121 11.39 -28.44 7.20
C GLN A 121 11.80 -28.19 8.65
N ILE A 122 13.04 -27.71 8.86
CA ILE A 122 13.51 -27.28 10.19
C ILE A 122 12.64 -26.14 10.73
N ALA A 123 12.28 -25.17 9.89
CA ALA A 123 11.40 -24.08 10.29
C ALA A 123 10.00 -24.58 10.69
N ALA A 124 9.41 -25.50 9.91
CA ALA A 124 8.11 -26.09 10.22
C ALA A 124 8.13 -26.89 11.53
N LEU A 125 9.20 -27.66 11.78
CA LEU A 125 9.39 -28.38 13.03
C LEU A 125 9.54 -27.42 14.23
N LYS A 126 10.34 -26.36 14.08
CA LYS A 126 10.51 -25.33 15.11
C LYS A 126 9.20 -24.60 15.38
N GLU A 127 8.40 -24.32 14.36
CA GLU A 127 7.08 -23.72 14.52
C GLU A 127 6.15 -24.60 15.36
N LYS A 128 6.05 -25.90 15.03
CA LYS A 128 5.30 -26.88 15.83
C LYS A 128 5.83 -26.99 17.27
N GLN A 129 7.15 -26.99 17.47
CA GLN A 129 7.77 -27.02 18.80
C GLN A 129 7.43 -25.77 19.63
N MET A 130 7.50 -24.60 19.01
CA MET A 130 7.14 -23.33 19.64
C MET A 130 5.65 -23.25 19.96
N GLU A 131 4.79 -23.79 19.09
CA GLU A 131 3.35 -23.89 19.32
C GLU A 131 3.04 -24.80 20.53
N ASN A 132 3.67 -25.98 20.60
CA ASN A 132 3.56 -26.89 21.74
C ASN A 132 4.05 -26.23 23.04
N LEU A 133 5.16 -25.50 22.98
CA LEU A 133 5.69 -24.76 24.13
C LEU A 133 4.76 -23.61 24.54
N LYS A 134 4.20 -22.86 23.58
CA LYS A 134 3.21 -21.81 23.82
C LYS A 134 1.96 -22.38 24.50
N ALA A 135 1.50 -23.55 24.06
CA ALA A 135 0.36 -24.25 24.65
C ALA A 135 0.66 -24.73 26.08
N ALA A 136 1.83 -25.35 26.31
CA ALA A 136 2.26 -25.81 27.63
C ALA A 136 2.40 -24.67 28.64
N LEU A 137 2.97 -23.53 28.21
CA LEU A 137 3.12 -22.34 29.04
C LEU A 137 1.84 -21.49 29.15
N LYS A 138 0.76 -21.87 28.45
CA LYS A 138 -0.52 -21.14 28.40
C LYS A 138 -0.42 -19.66 27.99
N ILE A 139 0.66 -19.26 27.30
CA ILE A 139 0.92 -17.86 26.91
C ILE A 139 -0.04 -17.39 25.79
N GLY A 140 -0.82 -18.30 25.17
CA GLY A 140 -1.67 -17.99 24.03
C GLY A 140 -3.04 -17.36 24.28
N ALA A 141 -3.70 -17.63 25.41
CA ALA A 141 -5.11 -17.27 25.57
C ALA A 141 -5.31 -15.84 26.09
N GLU A 142 -4.48 -15.39 27.04
CA GLU A 142 -4.68 -14.11 27.73
C GLU A 142 -4.03 -12.92 27.00
N HIS A 143 -2.97 -13.17 26.22
CA HIS A 143 -2.28 -12.12 25.47
C HIS A 143 -3.00 -11.78 24.14
N GLU A 144 -3.76 -12.70 23.56
CA GLU A 144 -4.51 -12.47 22.32
C GLU A 144 -5.80 -11.65 22.55
N THR A 145 -6.43 -11.77 23.72
CA THR A 145 -7.60 -10.96 24.10
C THR A 145 -7.23 -9.51 24.37
N GLN A 146 -6.12 -9.27 25.10
CA GLN A 146 -5.60 -7.93 25.34
C GLN A 146 -5.11 -7.26 24.04
N LYS A 147 -4.50 -8.02 23.13
CA LYS A 147 -4.07 -7.53 21.82
C LYS A 147 -5.24 -7.14 20.90
N LYS A 148 -6.32 -7.93 20.85
CA LYS A 148 -7.53 -7.55 20.07
C LYS A 148 -8.14 -6.23 20.56
N GLN A 149 -8.07 -5.96 21.86
CA GLN A 149 -8.55 -4.69 22.43
C GLN A 149 -7.62 -3.52 22.04
N HIS A 150 -6.31 -3.72 22.08
CA HIS A 150 -5.32 -2.69 21.70
C HIS A 150 -5.30 -2.40 20.19
N ASP A 151 -5.36 -3.43 19.35
CA ASP A 151 -5.38 -3.29 17.88
C ASP A 151 -6.69 -2.65 17.39
N ALA A 152 -7.83 -2.93 18.05
CA ALA A 152 -9.08 -2.23 17.79
C ALA A 152 -8.97 -0.74 18.14
N LEU A 153 -8.39 -0.41 19.29
CA LEU A 153 -8.19 0.98 19.73
C LEU A 153 -7.28 1.76 18.76
N ALA A 154 -6.19 1.14 18.31
CA ALA A 154 -5.27 1.74 17.34
C ALA A 154 -5.92 2.02 15.98
N HIS A 155 -6.77 1.12 15.48
CA HIS A 155 -7.52 1.35 14.24
C HIS A 155 -8.56 2.47 14.34
N PHE A 156 -9.16 2.69 15.52
CA PHE A 156 -10.04 3.84 15.76
C PHE A 156 -9.26 5.16 15.78
N GLU A 157 -8.10 5.20 16.47
CA GLU A 157 -7.26 6.40 16.52
C GLU A 157 -6.66 6.76 15.15
N GLU A 158 -6.20 5.78 14.36
CA GLU A 158 -5.72 6.01 13.00
C GLU A 158 -6.83 6.48 12.04
N GLY A 159 -8.07 6.03 12.24
CA GLY A 159 -9.25 6.51 11.51
C GLY A 159 -9.54 7.98 11.78
N GLU A 160 -9.64 8.37 13.05
CA GLU A 160 -9.89 9.77 13.45
C GLU A 160 -8.79 10.73 12.97
N VAL A 161 -7.52 10.33 13.07
CA VAL A 161 -6.38 11.17 12.62
C VAL A 161 -6.42 11.39 11.10
N ASN A 162 -6.81 10.37 10.32
CA ASN A 162 -6.91 10.48 8.86
C ASN A 162 -8.10 11.33 8.41
N ASP A 163 -9.23 11.26 9.11
CA ASP A 163 -10.42 12.06 8.80
C ASP A 163 -10.19 13.54 9.13
N LEU A 164 -9.54 13.84 10.26
CA LEU A 164 -9.12 15.20 10.62
C LEU A 164 -8.09 15.78 9.62
N ALA A 165 -7.24 14.94 9.03
CA ALA A 165 -6.27 15.37 8.01
C ALA A 165 -6.96 15.73 6.69
N LYS A 166 -7.98 14.96 6.27
CA LYS A 166 -8.79 15.25 5.07
C LYS A 166 -9.58 16.55 5.22
N GLU A 167 -10.24 16.75 6.36
CA GLU A 167 -11.03 17.97 6.61
C GLU A 167 -10.16 19.24 6.55
N LYS A 168 -8.94 19.18 7.11
CA LYS A 168 -7.96 20.28 7.03
C LYS A 168 -7.47 20.56 5.61
N ASP A 169 -7.30 19.55 4.76
CA ASP A 169 -6.86 19.75 3.38
C ASP A 169 -7.98 20.29 2.48
N GLU A 170 -9.22 19.85 2.69
CA GLU A 170 -10.41 20.36 2.02
C GLU A 170 -10.68 21.83 2.38
N GLY A 171 -10.56 22.20 3.66
CA GLY A 171 -10.69 23.59 4.11
C GLY A 171 -9.65 24.53 3.49
N LYS A 172 -8.39 24.07 3.35
CA LYS A 172 -7.32 24.83 2.67
C LYS A 172 -7.63 25.02 1.19
N ARG A 173 -8.17 24.00 0.52
CA ARG A 173 -8.58 24.08 -0.90
C ARG A 173 -9.73 25.08 -1.12
N HIS A 174 -10.72 25.08 -0.24
CA HIS A 174 -11.86 26.01 -0.32
C HIS A 174 -11.40 27.47 -0.19
N ASN A 175 -10.60 27.77 0.83
CA ASN A 175 -10.10 29.13 1.10
C ASN A 175 -9.18 29.63 -0.03
N LYS A 176 -8.36 28.75 -0.62
CA LYS A 176 -7.53 29.10 -1.79
C LYS A 176 -8.37 29.44 -3.02
N LYS A 177 -9.48 28.74 -3.25
CA LYS A 177 -10.41 28.99 -4.36
C LYS A 177 -11.15 30.33 -4.19
N GLU A 178 -11.54 30.65 -2.96
CA GLU A 178 -12.21 31.90 -2.61
C GLU A 178 -11.29 33.12 -2.77
N LYS A 179 -10.04 33.04 -2.30
CA LYS A 179 -9.02 34.09 -2.52
C LYS A 179 -8.72 34.35 -4.00
N ARG A 180 -8.72 33.30 -4.85
CA ARG A 180 -8.53 33.45 -6.30
C ARG A 180 -9.71 34.16 -6.96
N ARG A 181 -10.95 33.84 -6.56
CA ARG A 181 -12.17 34.52 -7.03
C ARG A 181 -12.17 36.01 -6.64
N GLY A 182 -11.84 36.33 -5.39
CA GLY A 182 -11.74 37.71 -4.92
C GLY A 182 -10.68 38.53 -5.68
N ARG A 183 -9.51 37.95 -5.94
CA ARG A 183 -8.46 38.59 -6.76
C ARG A 183 -8.89 38.83 -8.20
N ALA A 184 -9.60 37.88 -8.82
CA ALA A 184 -10.09 38.04 -10.19
C ALA A 184 -11.11 39.19 -10.29
N ILE A 185 -12.03 39.30 -9.33
CA ILE A 185 -13.02 40.39 -9.26
C ILE A 185 -12.33 41.74 -9.04
N LEU A 186 -11.30 41.82 -8.18
CA LEU A 186 -10.56 43.06 -7.95
C LEU A 186 -9.78 43.53 -9.20
N LEU A 187 -9.25 42.59 -9.98
CA LEU A 187 -8.55 42.88 -11.25
C LEU A 187 -9.48 43.43 -12.33
N THR A 188 -10.69 42.89 -12.45
CA THR A 188 -11.67 43.42 -13.42
C THR A 188 -12.17 44.80 -13.01
N LEU A 189 -12.40 45.01 -11.72
CA LEU A 189 -12.78 46.30 -11.14
C LEU A 189 -11.76 47.41 -11.42
N THR A 190 -10.49 47.11 -11.15
CA THR A 190 -9.39 48.07 -11.33
C THR A 190 -9.19 48.44 -12.80
N ALA A 191 -9.30 47.47 -13.71
CA ALA A 191 -9.24 47.72 -15.16
C ALA A 191 -10.34 48.65 -15.66
N VAL A 192 -11.58 48.49 -15.19
CA VAL A 192 -12.71 49.38 -15.55
C VAL A 192 -12.48 50.79 -14.99
N LYS A 193 -11.91 50.93 -13.79
CA LYS A 193 -11.59 52.23 -13.17
C LYS A 193 -10.47 52.98 -13.91
N ALA A 194 -9.58 52.27 -14.61
CA ALA A 194 -8.43 52.85 -15.31
C ALA A 194 -8.75 53.41 -16.72
N MET A 195 -9.95 53.17 -17.27
CA MET A 195 -10.32 53.61 -18.63
C MET A 195 -10.50 55.14 -18.76
N PRO A 196 -10.28 55.75 -19.95
CA PRO A 196 -10.51 57.18 -20.14
C PRO A 196 -11.98 57.56 -19.89
N LYS A 197 -12.21 58.75 -19.29
CA LYS A 197 -13.56 59.19 -18.84
C LYS A 197 -14.57 59.29 -19.99
N SER A 198 -14.12 59.61 -21.21
CA SER A 198 -14.95 59.66 -22.41
C SER A 198 -15.49 58.28 -22.78
N LEU A 199 -14.63 57.26 -22.78
CA LEU A 199 -14.99 55.88 -23.10
C LEU A 199 -15.94 55.28 -22.06
N ARG A 200 -15.72 55.56 -20.77
CA ARG A 200 -16.64 55.14 -19.69
C ARG A 200 -18.05 55.69 -19.86
N ARG A 201 -18.18 56.96 -20.28
CA ARG A 201 -19.49 57.58 -20.55
C ARG A 201 -20.18 56.94 -21.76
N SER A 202 -19.43 56.62 -22.82
CA SER A 202 -19.96 55.92 -24.00
C SER A 202 -20.43 54.52 -23.65
N ILE A 203 -19.65 53.76 -22.87
CA ILE A 203 -20.04 52.42 -22.40
C ILE A 203 -21.31 52.49 -21.54
N ARG A 204 -21.42 53.45 -20.61
CA ARG A 204 -22.64 53.65 -19.81
C ARG A 204 -23.88 53.89 -20.67
N ARG A 205 -23.76 54.70 -21.72
CA ARG A 205 -24.87 54.97 -22.66
C ARG A 205 -25.25 53.72 -23.45
N LEU A 206 -24.27 52.98 -23.96
CA LEU A 206 -24.50 51.73 -24.69
C LEU A 206 -25.20 50.69 -23.80
N MET A 207 -24.77 50.56 -22.54
CA MET A 207 -25.34 49.64 -21.56
C MET A 207 -26.79 49.98 -21.21
N LEU A 208 -27.13 51.27 -21.04
CA LEU A 208 -28.52 51.70 -20.82
C LEU A 208 -29.43 51.36 -22.01
N VAL A 209 -28.93 51.55 -23.23
CA VAL A 209 -29.66 51.20 -24.46
C VAL A 209 -29.86 49.68 -24.54
N LEU A 210 -28.82 48.89 -24.25
CA LEU A 210 -28.92 47.43 -24.19
C LEU A 210 -29.91 46.93 -23.13
N ILE A 211 -29.91 47.53 -21.93
CA ILE A 211 -30.88 47.22 -20.88
C ILE A 211 -32.31 47.55 -21.33
N LEU A 212 -32.53 48.71 -21.96
CA LEU A 212 -33.83 49.08 -22.53
C LEU A 212 -34.29 48.10 -23.62
N ILE A 213 -33.40 47.70 -24.52
CA ILE A 213 -33.69 46.70 -25.56
C ILE A 213 -34.08 45.36 -24.92
N LEU A 214 -33.31 44.89 -23.92
CA LEU A 214 -33.62 43.65 -23.18
C LEU A 214 -34.98 43.72 -22.48
N LEU A 215 -35.30 44.85 -21.83
CA LEU A 215 -36.61 45.05 -21.19
C LEU A 215 -37.76 45.03 -22.21
N VAL A 216 -37.58 45.62 -23.39
CA VAL A 216 -38.55 45.57 -24.48
C VAL A 216 -38.73 44.14 -24.99
N VAL A 217 -37.65 43.37 -25.17
CA VAL A 217 -37.70 41.96 -25.59
C VAL A 217 -38.44 41.09 -24.57
N ILE A 218 -38.18 41.25 -23.28
CA ILE A 218 -38.89 40.55 -22.19
C ILE A 218 -40.39 40.91 -22.19
N SER A 219 -40.72 42.16 -22.48
CA SER A 219 -42.10 42.63 -22.56
C SER A 219 -42.84 42.06 -23.79
N GLN A 220 -42.15 41.85 -24.92
CA GLN A 220 -42.70 41.23 -26.13
C GLN A 220 -42.91 39.70 -25.95
N GLU A 221 -41.98 39.02 -25.28
CA GLU A 221 -42.13 37.59 -24.93
C GLU A 221 -43.30 37.32 -23.98
N SER A 222 -43.63 38.29 -23.11
CA SER A 222 -44.78 38.21 -22.20
C SER A 222 -46.14 38.32 -22.91
N CYS A 223 -46.18 38.71 -24.19
CA CYS A 223 -47.40 38.95 -24.97
C CYS A 223 -47.73 37.90 -26.04
N LEU A 224 -46.91 36.85 -26.24
CA LEU A 224 -47.16 35.81 -27.26
C LEU A 224 -48.13 34.71 -26.78
N PRO A 225 -49.08 34.24 -27.62
CA PRO A 225 -50.08 33.23 -27.24
C PRO A 225 -49.49 31.82 -27.03
N ARG A 226 -50.14 31.08 -26.13
CA ARG A 226 -49.70 29.87 -25.39
C ARG A 226 -49.45 28.57 -26.19
N THR A 227 -49.19 28.58 -27.50
CA THR A 227 -49.20 27.33 -28.30
C THR A 227 -47.86 26.85 -28.85
N ARG A 228 -46.72 27.43 -28.45
CA ARG A 228 -45.38 26.80 -28.58
C ARG A 228 -44.51 27.07 -27.35
N ARG A 229 -44.85 26.49 -26.20
CA ARG A 229 -43.92 26.35 -25.06
C ARG A 229 -43.05 25.12 -25.27
N LEU A 230 -42.06 25.26 -26.15
CA LEU A 230 -40.80 24.57 -25.94
C LEU A 230 -39.94 25.49 -25.07
N GLU A 231 -39.60 24.98 -23.88
CA GLU A 231 -38.51 25.40 -23.00
C GLU A 231 -38.67 26.69 -22.17
N GLY A 232 -38.88 26.52 -20.87
CA GLY A 232 -38.68 27.55 -19.83
C GLY A 232 -37.21 27.90 -19.57
N GLY A 233 -36.36 27.83 -20.58
CA GLY A 233 -34.91 28.10 -20.46
C GLY A 233 -34.55 29.57 -20.60
N ILE A 234 -35.29 30.33 -21.42
CA ILE A 234 -34.89 31.69 -21.81
C ILE A 234 -35.10 32.70 -20.66
N THR A 235 -36.24 32.64 -19.97
CA THR A 235 -36.53 33.55 -18.85
C THR A 235 -35.62 33.33 -17.63
N VAL A 236 -35.26 32.08 -17.35
CA VAL A 236 -34.36 31.72 -16.23
C VAL A 236 -32.90 32.09 -16.55
N ALA A 237 -32.50 32.08 -17.83
CA ALA A 237 -31.16 32.47 -18.26
C ALA A 237 -30.94 33.99 -18.37
N ILE A 238 -31.99 34.77 -18.64
CA ILE A 238 -31.89 36.23 -18.84
C ILE A 238 -31.83 37.00 -17.50
N LEU A 239 -32.52 36.53 -16.46
CA LEU A 239 -32.50 37.12 -15.11
C LEU A 239 -31.09 37.34 -14.50
N PRO A 240 -30.15 36.36 -14.52
CA PRO A 240 -28.80 36.57 -14.01
C PRO A 240 -27.99 37.55 -14.86
N LEU A 241 -28.22 37.61 -16.18
CA LEU A 241 -27.59 38.59 -17.07
C LEU A 241 -28.02 40.03 -16.74
N ILE A 242 -29.29 40.26 -16.44
CA ILE A 242 -29.81 41.56 -15.97
C ILE A 242 -29.19 41.96 -14.62
N LEU A 243 -29.09 41.01 -13.68
CA LEU A 243 -28.46 41.26 -12.39
C LEU A 243 -26.97 41.63 -12.53
N ILE A 244 -26.24 40.95 -13.43
CA ILE A 244 -24.83 41.25 -13.72
C ILE A 244 -24.69 42.62 -14.39
N LEU A 245 -25.54 42.95 -15.36
CA LEU A 245 -25.54 44.25 -16.06
C LEU A 245 -25.84 45.41 -15.10
N THR A 246 -26.78 45.25 -14.17
CA THR A 246 -27.10 46.26 -13.14
C THR A 246 -26.00 46.41 -12.10
N LEU A 247 -25.36 45.32 -11.68
CA LEU A 247 -24.16 45.35 -10.84
C LEU A 247 -22.99 46.08 -11.51
N ILE A 248 -22.71 45.79 -12.78
CA ILE A 248 -21.67 46.47 -13.56
C ILE A 248 -22.00 47.97 -13.68
N GLN A 249 -23.26 48.33 -13.88
CA GLN A 249 -23.70 49.74 -13.93
C GLN A 249 -23.42 50.48 -12.61
N SER A 250 -23.73 49.85 -11.46
CA SER A 250 -23.45 50.40 -10.11
C SER A 250 -21.95 50.55 -9.84
N LEU A 251 -21.13 49.69 -10.44
CA LEU A 251 -19.68 49.65 -10.30
C LEU A 251 -18.95 50.72 -11.11
N ILE A 252 -19.52 51.05 -12.27
CA ILE A 252 -18.95 52.07 -13.15
C ILE A 252 -19.28 53.45 -12.60
N MET A 253 -20.46 53.68 -11.97
CA MET A 253 -20.88 54.97 -11.38
C MET A 253 -19.79 55.62 -10.52
#